data_AF-K9WIL7-F1
#
_entry.id   AF-K9WIL7-F1
#
_cell.length_a   1.000
_cell.length_b   1.000
_cell.length_c   1.000
_cell.angle_alpha   90.00
_cell.angle_beta   90.00
_cell.angle_gamma   90.00
#
_symmetry.space_group_name_H-M   'P 1'
#
loop_
_entity.id
_entity.type
_entity.pdbx_description
1 polymer ?
#
loop_
_entity_poly.entity_id
_entity_poly.type
_entity_poly.pdbx_seq_one_letter_code
_entity_poly.pdbx_strand_id
1 'polypeptide(L)'
;MAQIICFANSKKHGERCIAGIEISTGTWIRPVSNLDDGRIPRSMCLVDGEEPKLLDILEIPLATTGSGYECENRSLLPGRWQRVGRASLTDIVLYCEQEIIHSQWLNAVPFSFLQSLPPDQRRTLQLIRTTGLNVRQYPDTRKWEASLPTVNGQRMRSKITDLTLIDKLNQGITIGNECLVTISLGQPWRRSNSEELSCWKLVAGVIELSESDLILVEMRRLGWSIDQGREYLQRTYNKQLRKQLTATEMTQFLSYLKSLPTSSP
;
A
#
# COMPACT_ATOMS: atom_id res chain seq x y z
N MET A 1 3.75 20.73 -9.63
CA MET A 1 3.10 19.99 -8.52
C MET A 1 2.91 18.56 -8.96
N ALA A 2 3.04 17.60 -8.05
CA ALA A 2 2.70 16.20 -8.31
C ALA A 2 1.45 15.83 -7.49
N GLN A 3 0.48 15.13 -8.09
CA GLN A 3 -0.68 14.61 -7.39
C GLN A 3 -0.50 13.11 -7.16
N ILE A 4 -0.35 12.70 -5.91
CA ILE A 4 -0.08 11.31 -5.53
C ILE A 4 -1.22 10.72 -4.71
N ILE A 5 -1.56 9.47 -4.96
CA ILE A 5 -2.43 8.66 -4.10
C ILE A 5 -1.56 8.11 -2.97
N CYS A 6 -1.81 8.53 -1.73
CA CYS A 6 -1.03 8.11 -0.57
C CYS A 6 -1.25 6.62 -0.24
N PHE A 7 -0.19 5.81 -0.32
CA PHE A 7 -0.18 4.38 0.01
C PHE A 7 0.69 4.03 1.21
N ALA A 8 1.52 4.96 1.69
CA ALA A 8 2.22 4.84 2.94
C ALA A 8 2.30 6.20 3.63
N ASN A 9 1.97 6.20 4.92
CA ASN A 9 2.42 7.20 5.87
C ASN A 9 3.01 6.46 7.07
N SER A 10 4.24 5.99 6.90
CA SER A 10 4.88 5.02 7.79
C SER A 10 5.96 5.66 8.67
N LYS A 11 6.29 5.00 9.79
CA LYS A 11 7.30 5.47 10.74
C LYS A 11 8.72 5.26 10.21
N LYS A 12 9.49 6.34 10.11
CA LYS A 12 10.94 6.33 9.82
C LYS A 12 11.71 7.13 10.85
N HIS A 13 12.46 6.46 11.73
CA HIS A 13 13.24 7.06 12.82
C HIS A 13 12.47 8.04 13.74
N GLY A 14 11.15 7.85 13.91
CA GLY A 14 10.29 8.75 14.68
C GLY A 14 9.47 9.72 13.82
N GLU A 15 9.95 9.99 12.61
CA GLU A 15 9.33 10.84 11.59
C GLU A 15 8.54 10.01 10.58
N ARG A 16 8.32 10.54 9.36
CA ARG A 16 7.50 9.91 8.32
C ARG A 16 8.28 9.50 7.08
N CYS A 17 7.78 8.43 6.46
CA CYS A 17 8.02 8.08 5.08
C CYS A 17 6.65 8.11 4.38
N ILE A 18 6.46 9.10 3.50
CA ILE A 18 5.27 9.20 2.66
C ILE A 18 5.59 8.56 1.31
N ALA A 19 4.71 7.74 0.78
CA ALA A 19 4.86 7.20 -0.57
C ALA A 19 3.51 6.96 -1.21
N GLY A 20 3.47 7.06 -2.54
CA GLY A 20 2.24 6.95 -3.30
C GLY A 20 2.46 6.79 -4.79
N ILE A 21 1.38 6.67 -5.55
CA ILE A 21 1.44 6.63 -7.01
C ILE A 21 0.96 7.95 -7.58
N GLU A 22 1.73 8.52 -8.51
CA GLU A 22 1.36 9.73 -9.22
C GLU A 22 0.25 9.45 -10.24
N ILE A 23 -0.84 10.22 -10.17
CA ILE A 23 -2.04 9.97 -10.97
C ILE A 23 -1.76 10.10 -12.48
N SER A 24 -0.95 11.08 -12.88
CA SER A 24 -0.68 11.36 -14.29
C SER A 24 0.21 10.32 -14.97
N THR A 25 1.06 9.62 -14.21
CA THR A 25 2.08 8.71 -14.77
C THR A 25 1.87 7.26 -14.36
N GLY A 26 1.10 7.00 -13.31
CA GLY A 26 0.96 5.66 -12.73
C GLY A 26 2.24 5.14 -12.06
N THR A 27 3.24 6.00 -11.85
CA THR A 27 4.53 5.62 -11.26
C THR A 27 4.57 5.91 -9.76
N TRP A 28 5.39 5.14 -9.04
CA TRP A 28 5.64 5.39 -7.63
C TRP A 28 6.47 6.66 -7.41
N ILE A 29 6.09 7.41 -6.38
CA ILE A 29 6.81 8.56 -5.86
C ILE A 29 6.97 8.41 -4.35
N ARG A 30 8.17 8.72 -3.87
CA ARG A 30 8.50 8.92 -2.45
C ARG A 30 9.05 10.33 -2.25
N PRO A 31 8.26 11.26 -1.69
CA PRO A 31 8.80 12.56 -1.29
C PRO A 31 9.92 12.37 -0.25
N VAL A 32 11.03 13.09 -0.44
CA VAL A 32 12.17 13.06 0.50
C VAL A 32 12.56 14.47 0.93
N SER A 33 12.92 14.61 2.20
CA SER A 33 13.52 15.85 2.72
C SER A 33 15.03 15.90 2.42
N ASN A 34 15.70 16.95 2.88
CA ASN A 34 17.15 17.09 2.81
C ASN A 34 17.90 16.34 3.92
N LEU A 35 17.21 15.60 4.79
CA LEU A 35 17.86 14.75 5.80
C LEU A 35 18.53 13.53 5.13
N ASP A 36 19.58 12.99 5.74
CA ASP A 36 20.42 11.93 5.15
C ASP A 36 19.64 10.69 4.69
N ASP A 37 18.60 10.32 5.45
CA ASP A 37 17.73 9.19 5.12
C ASP A 37 16.44 9.65 4.42
N GLY A 38 16.32 10.91 4.01
CA GLY A 38 15.16 11.46 3.32
C GLY A 38 13.85 11.47 4.13
N ARG A 39 13.87 11.13 5.43
CA ARG A 39 12.65 11.12 6.27
C ARG A 39 11.99 12.49 6.28
N ILE A 40 10.67 12.53 6.29
CA ILE A 40 9.91 13.78 6.31
C ILE A 40 9.54 14.08 7.77
N PRO A 41 9.99 15.21 8.34
CA PRO A 41 9.55 15.62 9.66
C PRO A 41 8.03 15.69 9.73
N ARG A 42 7.42 15.20 10.82
CA ARG A 42 5.97 15.13 10.99
C ARG A 42 5.30 16.49 10.74
N SER A 43 5.91 17.57 11.22
CA SER A 43 5.42 18.95 11.05
C SER A 43 5.37 19.40 9.57
N MET A 44 6.21 18.82 8.71
CA MET A 44 6.32 19.19 7.29
C MET A 44 5.27 18.53 6.42
N CYS A 45 4.74 17.37 6.81
CA CYS A 45 3.72 16.65 6.04
C CYS A 45 2.29 16.94 6.51
N LEU A 46 2.07 17.83 7.48
CA LEU A 46 0.73 18.17 7.94
C LEU A 46 -0.05 18.91 6.85
N VAL A 47 -1.27 18.44 6.58
CA VAL A 47 -2.24 19.06 5.68
C VAL A 47 -3.48 19.38 6.51
N ASP A 48 -3.80 20.67 6.61
CA ASP A 48 -4.89 21.18 7.45
C ASP A 48 -4.81 20.70 8.92
N GLY A 49 -3.58 20.61 9.45
CA GLY A 49 -3.31 20.19 10.83
C GLY A 49 -3.33 18.67 11.05
N GLU A 50 -3.66 17.87 10.03
CA GLU A 50 -3.66 16.41 10.11
C GLU A 50 -2.53 15.80 9.30
N GLU A 51 -2.10 14.59 9.68
CA GLU A 51 -1.22 13.80 8.84
C GLU A 51 -1.99 13.19 7.64
N PRO A 52 -1.30 12.93 6.52
CA PRO A 52 -1.91 12.25 5.37
C PRO A 52 -2.40 10.85 5.74
N LYS A 53 -3.61 10.51 5.30
CA LYS A 53 -4.21 9.19 5.47
C LYS A 53 -4.01 8.38 4.19
N LEU A 54 -4.03 7.05 4.32
CA LEU A 54 -4.06 6.19 3.14
C LEU A 54 -5.28 6.53 2.27
N LEU A 55 -5.06 6.53 0.95
CA LEU A 55 -5.98 6.95 -0.11
C LEU A 55 -6.22 8.45 -0.24
N ASP A 56 -5.65 9.31 0.60
CA ASP A 56 -5.67 10.74 0.33
C ASP A 56 -4.95 11.03 -0.99
N ILE A 57 -5.53 11.90 -1.82
CA ILE A 57 -4.85 12.47 -2.99
C ILE A 57 -4.16 13.75 -2.52
N LEU A 58 -2.83 13.72 -2.53
CA LEU A 58 -1.98 14.80 -2.06
C LEU A 58 -1.37 15.51 -3.25
N GLU A 59 -1.51 16.83 -3.28
CA GLU A 59 -0.75 17.69 -4.18
C GLU A 59 0.48 18.21 -3.46
N ILE A 60 1.67 17.87 -3.98
CA ILE A 60 2.96 18.12 -3.32
C ILE A 60 3.92 18.83 -4.30
N PRO A 61 4.60 19.92 -3.87
CA PRO A 61 5.71 20.50 -4.63
C PRO A 61 6.93 19.57 -4.59
N LEU A 62 7.24 18.93 -5.72
CA LEU A 62 8.34 17.96 -5.84
C LEU A 62 9.24 18.28 -7.04
N ALA A 63 10.55 18.14 -6.84
CA ALA A 63 11.54 18.12 -7.92
C ALA A 63 11.36 16.86 -8.77
N THR A 64 11.97 16.77 -9.95
CA THR A 64 11.89 15.55 -10.79
C THR A 64 12.65 14.37 -10.20
N THR A 65 13.68 14.63 -9.40
CA THR A 65 14.54 13.60 -8.78
C THR A 65 14.76 13.88 -7.29
N GLY A 66 15.23 12.87 -6.57
CA GLY A 66 15.51 12.87 -5.14
C GLY A 66 16.89 12.32 -4.81
N SER A 67 17.40 12.66 -3.63
CA SER A 67 18.56 11.97 -3.05
C SER A 67 18.20 10.53 -2.67
N GLY A 68 19.21 9.67 -2.55
CA GLY A 68 19.04 8.26 -2.21
C GLY A 68 19.34 7.32 -3.38
N TYR A 69 19.17 6.03 -3.15
CA TYR A 69 19.39 5.00 -4.17
C TYR A 69 18.07 4.53 -4.81
N GLU A 70 16.94 4.89 -4.20
CA GLU A 70 15.62 4.45 -4.60
C GLU A 70 15.12 5.26 -5.81
N CYS A 71 14.66 4.58 -6.85
CA CYS A 71 14.23 5.23 -8.09
C CYS A 71 12.99 6.11 -7.90
N GLU A 72 12.22 5.88 -6.85
CA GLU A 72 10.99 6.60 -6.56
C GLU A 72 11.21 7.95 -5.85
N ASN A 73 12.42 8.23 -5.34
CA ASN A 73 12.65 9.40 -4.52
C ASN A 73 12.55 10.69 -5.33
N ARG A 74 11.80 11.66 -4.80
CA ARG A 74 11.68 13.03 -5.34
C ARG A 74 11.85 14.06 -4.23
N SER A 75 12.78 15.00 -4.41
CA SER A 75 13.07 16.01 -3.39
C SER A 75 11.89 16.95 -3.20
N LEU A 76 11.59 17.29 -1.94
CA LEU A 76 10.62 18.32 -1.61
C LEU A 76 11.09 19.69 -2.10
N LEU A 77 10.19 20.42 -2.73
CA LEU A 77 10.38 21.83 -3.10
C LEU A 77 9.64 22.73 -2.10
N PRO A 78 10.00 24.03 -2.02
CA PRO A 78 9.22 25.00 -1.26
C PRO A 78 7.76 25.03 -1.70
N GLY A 79 6.85 25.07 -0.73
CA GLY A 79 5.42 25.17 -0.97
C GLY A 79 4.61 24.39 0.07
N ARG A 80 3.28 24.52 0.00
CA ARG A 80 2.36 23.80 0.90
C ARG A 80 1.85 22.55 0.22
N TRP A 81 1.66 21.51 1.03
CA TRP A 81 0.93 20.32 0.61
C TRP A 81 -0.56 20.61 0.68
N GLN A 82 -1.34 19.99 -0.22
CA GLN A 82 -2.79 20.10 -0.22
C GLN A 82 -3.42 18.72 -0.36
N ARG A 83 -4.55 18.52 0.32
CA ARG A 83 -5.40 17.34 0.13
C ARG A 83 -6.47 17.72 -0.89
N VAL A 84 -6.34 17.20 -2.11
CA VAL A 84 -7.22 17.58 -3.24
C VAL A 84 -8.32 16.55 -3.50
N GLY A 85 -8.30 15.42 -2.79
CA GLY A 85 -9.33 14.39 -2.91
C GLY A 85 -8.99 13.11 -2.17
N ARG A 86 -9.72 12.05 -2.50
CA ARG A 86 -9.52 10.69 -1.98
C ARG A 86 -9.73 9.68 -3.11
N ALA A 87 -8.78 8.76 -3.28
CA ALA A 87 -8.86 7.73 -4.31
C ALA A 87 -9.88 6.64 -3.92
N SER A 88 -10.52 6.06 -4.94
CA SER A 88 -11.39 4.90 -4.77
C SER A 88 -10.58 3.61 -4.83
N LEU A 89 -11.04 2.55 -4.15
CA LEU A 89 -10.37 1.25 -4.17
C LEU A 89 -10.33 0.60 -5.56
N THR A 90 -11.29 0.94 -6.42
CA THR A 90 -11.29 0.47 -7.79
C THR A 90 -10.13 1.05 -8.59
N ASP A 91 -9.78 2.31 -8.34
CA ASP A 91 -8.70 3.00 -9.07
C ASP A 91 -7.31 2.56 -8.63
N ILE A 92 -7.20 1.90 -7.48
CA ILE A 92 -5.89 1.48 -6.96
C ILE A 92 -5.58 0.01 -7.21
N VAL A 93 -6.58 -0.86 -7.38
CA VAL A 93 -6.35 -2.29 -7.61
C VAL A 93 -5.60 -2.56 -8.92
N LEU A 94 -5.66 -1.64 -9.88
CA LEU A 94 -4.89 -1.72 -11.12
C LEU A 94 -3.37 -1.58 -10.93
N TYR A 95 -2.93 -1.02 -9.80
CA TYR A 95 -1.52 -0.92 -9.45
C TYR A 95 -1.01 -2.10 -8.61
N CYS A 96 -1.86 -3.08 -8.32
CA CYS A 96 -1.46 -4.25 -7.55
C CYS A 96 -0.59 -5.18 -8.42
N GLU A 97 0.59 -5.47 -7.92
CA GLU A 97 1.47 -6.49 -8.48
C GLU A 97 1.18 -7.86 -7.83
N GLN A 98 1.42 -8.94 -8.58
CA GLN A 98 1.14 -10.31 -8.12
C GLN A 98 2.29 -10.91 -7.30
N GLU A 99 3.52 -10.65 -7.71
CA GLU A 99 4.72 -11.20 -7.07
C GLU A 99 5.40 -10.16 -6.19
N ILE A 100 5.87 -10.57 -5.00
CA ILE A 100 6.57 -9.66 -4.09
C ILE A 100 7.86 -9.16 -4.74
N ILE A 101 8.10 -7.85 -4.68
CA ILE A 101 9.28 -7.19 -5.21
C ILE A 101 10.57 -7.88 -4.72
N HIS A 102 11.49 -8.16 -5.65
CA HIS A 102 12.72 -8.91 -5.37
C HIS A 102 12.43 -10.24 -4.64
N SER A 103 11.55 -11.07 -5.23
CA SER A 103 11.03 -12.30 -4.63
C SER A 103 12.09 -13.34 -4.28
N GLN A 104 13.23 -13.31 -4.97
CA GLN A 104 14.38 -14.18 -4.71
C GLN A 104 14.99 -13.96 -3.30
N TRP A 105 14.75 -12.80 -2.67
CA TRP A 105 15.09 -12.57 -1.27
C TRP A 105 13.86 -12.31 -0.42
N LEU A 106 13.39 -13.34 0.29
CA LEU A 106 12.08 -13.35 0.94
C LEU A 106 11.81 -12.11 1.83
N ASN A 107 12.71 -11.75 2.75
CA ASN A 107 12.47 -10.69 3.74
C ASN A 107 13.39 -9.46 3.62
N ALA A 108 14.60 -9.61 3.07
CA ALA A 108 15.57 -8.52 3.00
C ALA A 108 16.43 -8.67 1.75
N VAL A 109 16.62 -7.58 1.02
CA VAL A 109 17.33 -7.56 -0.27
C VAL A 109 18.77 -7.09 -0.03
N PRO A 110 19.79 -7.81 -0.54
CA PRO A 110 21.18 -7.37 -0.45
C PRO A 110 21.34 -5.97 -1.07
N PHE A 111 22.02 -5.07 -0.37
CA PHE A 111 22.22 -3.72 -0.86
C PHE A 111 23.14 -3.69 -2.08
N SER A 112 24.12 -4.60 -2.15
CA SER A 112 25.00 -4.73 -3.32
C SER A 112 24.21 -5.05 -4.60
N PHE A 113 23.17 -5.88 -4.51
CA PHE A 113 22.27 -6.16 -5.62
C PHE A 113 21.52 -4.91 -6.06
N LEU A 114 20.94 -4.14 -5.13
CA LEU A 114 20.26 -2.90 -5.50
C LEU A 114 21.22 -1.90 -6.15
N GLN A 115 22.47 -1.84 -5.69
CA GLN A 115 23.48 -0.97 -6.27
C GLN A 115 23.95 -1.43 -7.66
N SER A 116 23.91 -2.73 -7.95
CA SER A 116 24.25 -3.26 -9.28
C SER A 116 23.19 -2.96 -10.35
N LEU A 117 21.96 -2.63 -9.94
CA LEU A 117 20.90 -2.20 -10.84
C LEU A 117 21.13 -0.76 -11.35
N PRO A 118 20.75 -0.46 -12.61
CA PRO A 118 20.60 0.91 -13.10
C PRO A 118 19.71 1.75 -12.19
N PRO A 119 19.99 3.06 -11.98
CA PRO A 119 19.24 3.90 -11.03
C PRO A 119 17.72 3.88 -11.21
N ASP A 120 17.23 3.84 -12.44
CA ASP A 120 15.80 3.77 -12.81
C ASP A 120 15.15 2.41 -12.51
N GLN A 121 15.95 1.37 -12.27
CA GLN A 121 15.49 0.02 -11.95
C GLN A 121 15.56 -0.29 -10.44
N ARG A 122 16.05 0.64 -9.62
CA ARG A 122 16.19 0.48 -8.16
C ARG A 122 14.86 0.66 -7.43
N ARG A 123 13.88 -0.17 -7.80
CA ARG A 123 12.55 -0.18 -7.21
C ARG A 123 12.61 -0.65 -5.76
N THR A 124 11.93 0.08 -4.89
CA THR A 124 11.82 -0.15 -3.45
C THR A 124 10.40 -0.07 -2.91
N LEU A 125 9.41 0.27 -3.74
CA LEU A 125 8.00 0.33 -3.40
C LEU A 125 7.16 -0.61 -4.25
N GLN A 126 6.14 -1.18 -3.61
CA GLN A 126 5.19 -2.06 -4.27
C GLN A 126 3.85 -2.03 -3.53
N LEU A 127 2.76 -2.18 -4.28
CA LEU A 127 1.43 -2.45 -3.76
C LEU A 127 1.06 -3.88 -4.17
N ILE A 128 0.61 -4.68 -3.22
CA ILE A 128 0.10 -6.04 -3.49
C ILE A 128 -1.29 -6.21 -2.88
N ARG A 129 -2.08 -7.10 -3.47
CA ARG A 129 -3.30 -7.62 -2.83
C ARG A 129 -3.00 -8.97 -2.21
N THR A 130 -3.48 -9.23 -1.00
CA THR A 130 -3.39 -10.54 -0.35
C THR A 130 -4.68 -10.89 0.36
N THR A 131 -5.00 -12.18 0.43
CA THR A 131 -6.11 -12.75 1.23
C THR A 131 -5.62 -13.45 2.50
N GLY A 132 -4.31 -13.42 2.74
CA GLY A 132 -3.64 -14.20 3.78
C GLY A 132 -2.78 -13.36 4.72
N LEU A 133 -3.10 -12.07 4.90
CA LEU A 133 -2.40 -11.23 5.86
C LEU A 133 -2.64 -11.75 7.28
N ASN A 134 -1.55 -12.01 8.00
CA ASN A 134 -1.58 -12.33 9.41
C ASN A 134 -0.66 -11.37 10.16
N VAL A 135 -1.07 -10.96 11.36
CA VAL A 135 -0.31 -10.06 12.21
C VAL A 135 -0.05 -10.71 13.57
N ARG A 136 1.14 -10.48 14.11
CA ARG A 136 1.50 -10.90 15.45
C ARG A 136 2.41 -9.89 16.12
N GLN A 137 2.35 -9.83 17.44
CA GLN A 137 3.30 -9.06 18.22
C GLN A 137 4.58 -9.88 18.43
N TYR A 138 5.74 -9.24 18.38
CA TYR A 138 6.98 -9.90 18.79
C TYR A 138 6.94 -10.19 20.29
N PRO A 139 7.34 -11.40 20.75
CA PRO A 139 7.27 -11.76 22.17
C PRO A 139 8.01 -10.77 23.10
N ASP A 140 9.18 -10.30 22.66
CA ASP A 140 10.08 -9.49 23.50
C ASP A 140 10.08 -8.00 23.14
N THR A 141 9.25 -7.59 22.17
CA THR A 141 9.18 -6.19 21.75
C THR A 141 7.75 -5.78 21.50
N ARG A 142 7.37 -4.54 21.86
CA ARG A 142 6.05 -3.98 21.50
C ARG A 142 5.89 -3.69 20.00
N LYS A 143 6.67 -4.34 19.13
CA LYS A 143 6.62 -4.17 17.67
C LYS A 143 5.73 -5.25 17.07
N TRP A 144 5.07 -4.90 15.98
CA TRP A 144 4.21 -5.79 15.22
C TRP A 144 4.93 -6.32 13.98
N GLU A 145 4.69 -7.58 13.66
CA GLU A 145 5.12 -8.26 12.44
C GLU A 145 3.89 -8.65 11.63
N ALA A 146 3.97 -8.46 10.32
CA ALA A 146 3.02 -8.97 9.34
C ALA A 146 3.62 -10.17 8.62
N SER A 147 2.78 -11.13 8.27
CA SER A 147 3.10 -12.26 7.43
C SER A 147 2.11 -12.36 6.28
N LEU A 148 2.61 -12.55 5.07
CA LEU A 148 1.80 -12.64 3.85
C LEU A 148 2.33 -13.77 2.94
N PRO A 149 1.44 -14.50 2.25
CA PRO A 149 1.82 -15.54 1.31
C PRO A 149 2.47 -14.94 0.06
N THR A 150 3.44 -15.69 -0.49
CA THR A 150 4.03 -15.48 -1.81
C THR A 150 3.40 -16.44 -2.82
N VAL A 151 3.60 -16.18 -4.11
CA VAL A 151 3.16 -17.07 -5.20
C VAL A 151 3.75 -18.48 -5.09
N ASN A 152 4.93 -18.63 -4.49
CA ASN A 152 5.63 -19.91 -4.31
C ASN A 152 5.27 -20.63 -3.00
N GLY A 153 4.20 -20.20 -2.30
CA GLY A 153 3.74 -20.82 -1.05
C GLY A 153 4.57 -20.47 0.20
N GLN A 154 5.73 -19.83 0.04
CA GLN A 154 6.47 -19.24 1.17
C GLN A 154 5.71 -18.04 1.76
N ARG A 155 6.08 -17.62 2.97
CA ARG A 155 5.50 -16.43 3.61
C ARG A 155 6.58 -15.39 3.91
N MET A 156 6.45 -14.21 3.32
CA MET A 156 7.25 -13.06 3.74
C MET A 156 6.84 -12.68 5.17
N ARG A 157 7.82 -12.35 6.00
CA ARG A 157 7.63 -11.82 7.35
C ARG A 157 8.36 -10.51 7.47
N SER A 158 7.65 -9.50 7.95
CA SER A 158 8.14 -8.14 7.90
C SER A 158 7.57 -7.30 9.02
N LYS A 159 8.38 -6.38 9.53
CA LYS A 159 7.95 -5.43 10.55
C LYS A 159 6.91 -4.47 9.97
N ILE A 160 5.86 -4.20 10.75
CA ILE A 160 4.86 -3.18 10.43
C ILE A 160 5.42 -1.81 10.81
N THR A 161 5.28 -0.86 9.89
CA THR A 161 5.65 0.55 10.06
C THR A 161 4.50 1.51 9.77
N ASP A 162 3.36 1.00 9.30
CA ASP A 162 2.08 1.71 9.24
C ASP A 162 1.61 2.07 10.66
N LEU A 163 1.62 3.37 10.98
CA LEU A 163 1.25 3.87 12.30
C LEU A 163 -0.22 3.67 12.62
N THR A 164 -1.10 3.83 11.62
CA THR A 164 -2.55 3.66 11.83
C THR A 164 -2.86 2.21 12.17
N LEU A 165 -2.23 1.26 11.48
CA LEU A 165 -2.37 -0.14 11.79
C LEU A 165 -1.77 -0.48 13.16
N ILE A 166 -0.56 0.01 13.47
CA ILE A 166 0.07 -0.22 14.77
C ILE A 166 -0.85 0.27 15.91
N ASP A 167 -1.45 1.44 15.77
CA ASP A 167 -2.34 2.00 16.79
C ASP A 167 -3.61 1.17 16.96
N LYS A 168 -4.23 0.69 15.86
CA LYS A 168 -5.35 -0.27 15.92
C LYS A 168 -4.97 -1.55 16.68
N LEU A 169 -3.84 -2.16 16.32
CA LEU A 169 -3.40 -3.43 16.92
C LEU A 169 -3.06 -3.27 18.40
N ASN A 170 -2.44 -2.15 18.80
CA ASN A 170 -2.18 -1.84 20.21
C ASN A 170 -3.46 -1.67 21.04
N GLN A 171 -4.58 -1.31 20.42
CA GLN A 171 -5.90 -1.24 21.06
C GLN A 171 -6.61 -2.61 21.11
N GLY A 172 -5.98 -3.68 20.64
CA GLY A 172 -6.57 -5.03 20.58
C GLY A 172 -7.55 -5.21 19.42
N ILE A 173 -7.61 -4.27 18.47
CA ILE A 173 -8.46 -4.38 17.28
C ILE A 173 -7.82 -5.39 16.31
N THR A 174 -8.60 -6.39 15.90
CA THR A 174 -8.20 -7.33 14.85
C THR A 174 -8.45 -6.73 13.46
N ILE A 175 -7.68 -7.19 12.47
CA ILE A 175 -7.86 -6.78 11.07
C ILE A 175 -8.28 -7.97 10.21
N GLY A 176 -8.94 -7.67 9.10
CA GLY A 176 -9.22 -8.66 8.06
C GLY A 176 -7.95 -9.25 7.45
N ASN A 177 -8.08 -10.42 6.83
CA ASN A 177 -7.00 -11.08 6.10
C ASN A 177 -6.88 -10.61 4.65
N GLU A 178 -7.96 -10.10 4.07
CA GLU A 178 -8.00 -9.56 2.71
C GLU A 178 -7.68 -8.05 2.70
N CYS A 179 -6.51 -7.71 2.18
CA CYS A 179 -5.93 -6.38 2.28
C CYS A 179 -5.15 -6.02 1.00
N LEU A 180 -5.02 -4.72 0.76
CA LEU A 180 -3.92 -4.17 0.00
C LEU A 180 -2.78 -3.83 0.96
N VAL A 181 -1.56 -4.23 0.59
CA VAL A 181 -0.36 -4.05 1.41
C VAL A 181 0.68 -3.31 0.60
N THR A 182 1.12 -2.17 1.13
CA THR A 182 2.27 -1.43 0.61
C THR A 182 3.53 -1.99 1.23
N ILE A 183 4.38 -2.56 0.39
CA ILE A 183 5.72 -3.03 0.78
C ILE A 183 6.72 -1.91 0.45
N SER A 184 7.58 -1.59 1.41
CA SER A 184 8.72 -0.69 1.19
C SER A 184 10.03 -1.34 1.64
N LEU A 185 11.13 -1.09 0.94
CA LEU A 185 12.45 -1.43 1.46
C LEU A 185 12.95 -0.34 2.43
N GLY A 186 13.44 -0.77 3.59
CA GLY A 186 14.13 0.10 4.55
C GLY A 186 15.53 0.49 4.08
N GLN A 187 16.16 1.42 4.80
CA GLN A 187 17.54 1.82 4.54
C GLN A 187 18.51 0.64 4.72
N PRO A 188 19.67 0.66 4.04
CA PRO A 188 20.69 -0.38 4.18
C PRO A 188 21.11 -0.52 5.65
N TRP A 189 21.03 -1.75 6.16
CA TRP A 189 21.37 -2.03 7.55
C TRP A 189 22.00 -3.41 7.69
N ARG A 190 22.91 -3.55 8.67
CA ARG A 190 23.58 -4.81 9.03
C ARG A 190 23.58 -4.96 10.55
N ARG A 191 23.51 -6.20 11.05
CA ARG A 191 23.57 -6.45 12.50
C ARG A 191 24.98 -6.28 13.04
N SER A 192 25.96 -6.70 12.24
CA SER A 192 27.38 -6.73 12.57
C SER A 192 28.21 -6.25 11.37
N ASN A 193 29.44 -5.80 11.59
CA ASN A 193 30.29 -5.31 10.51
C ASN A 193 30.73 -6.40 9.52
N SER A 194 30.67 -7.68 9.92
CA SER A 194 30.96 -8.84 9.07
C SER A 194 29.79 -9.24 8.16
N GLU A 195 28.58 -8.72 8.41
CA GLU A 195 27.41 -8.98 7.57
C GLU A 195 27.31 -7.96 6.43
N GLU A 196 26.79 -8.43 5.29
CA GLU A 196 26.44 -7.56 4.18
C GLU A 196 25.29 -6.63 4.57
N LEU A 197 25.33 -5.38 4.08
CA LEU A 197 24.20 -4.47 4.18
C LEU A 197 23.00 -5.03 3.42
N SER A 198 21.84 -5.04 4.07
CA SER A 198 20.58 -5.46 3.47
C SER A 198 19.48 -4.44 3.71
N CYS A 199 18.59 -4.31 2.74
CA CYS A 199 17.39 -3.49 2.81
C CYS A 199 16.20 -4.39 3.17
N TRP A 200 15.72 -4.29 4.41
CA TRP A 200 14.60 -5.11 4.89
C TRP A 200 13.29 -4.65 4.26
N LYS A 201 12.46 -5.61 3.83
CA LYS A 201 11.08 -5.35 3.45
C LYS A 201 10.31 -4.95 4.70
N LEU A 202 9.47 -3.93 4.58
CA LEU A 202 8.62 -3.35 5.62
C LEU A 202 7.18 -3.30 5.11
N VAL A 203 6.21 -3.56 5.98
CA VAL A 203 4.80 -3.26 5.71
C VAL A 203 4.55 -1.80 6.08
N ALA A 204 4.43 -0.95 5.07
CA ALA A 204 4.38 0.51 5.20
C ALA A 204 2.96 1.09 5.12
N GLY A 205 2.01 0.33 4.60
CA GLY A 205 0.59 0.69 4.55
C GLY A 205 -0.27 -0.55 4.42
N VAL A 206 -1.40 -0.59 5.11
CA VAL A 206 -2.40 -1.67 5.01
C VAL A 206 -3.79 -1.09 4.85
N ILE A 207 -4.48 -1.52 3.79
CA ILE A 207 -5.85 -1.12 3.48
C ILE A 207 -6.71 -2.37 3.48
N GLU A 208 -7.58 -2.50 4.48
CA GLU A 208 -8.55 -3.59 4.59
C GLU A 208 -9.58 -3.48 3.47
N LEU A 209 -9.90 -4.60 2.81
CA LEU A 209 -10.91 -4.66 1.76
C LEU A 209 -12.19 -5.25 2.33
N SER A 210 -13.27 -4.46 2.35
CA SER A 210 -14.59 -4.98 2.70
C SER A 210 -15.20 -5.78 1.54
N GLU A 211 -16.19 -6.62 1.82
CA GLU A 211 -16.91 -7.33 0.74
C GLU A 211 -17.54 -6.36 -0.27
N SER A 212 -18.02 -5.19 0.18
CA SER A 212 -18.53 -4.13 -0.69
C SER A 212 -17.46 -3.61 -1.65
N ASP A 213 -16.22 -3.50 -1.18
CA ASP A 213 -15.08 -3.07 -2.00
C ASP A 213 -14.70 -4.15 -3.00
N LEU A 214 -14.67 -5.40 -2.54
CA LEU A 214 -14.40 -6.55 -3.39
C LEU A 214 -15.45 -6.70 -4.49
N ILE A 215 -16.73 -6.44 -4.21
CA ILE A 215 -17.77 -6.41 -5.24
C ILE A 215 -17.45 -5.39 -6.32
N LEU A 216 -16.97 -4.19 -5.97
CA LEU A 216 -16.58 -3.20 -6.98
C LEU A 216 -15.40 -3.67 -7.82
N VAL A 217 -14.41 -4.31 -7.18
CA VAL A 217 -13.24 -4.87 -7.87
C VAL A 217 -13.68 -5.95 -8.86
N GLU A 218 -14.56 -6.86 -8.45
CA GLU A 218 -15.05 -7.93 -9.31
C GLU A 218 -15.98 -7.40 -10.42
N MET A 219 -16.83 -6.42 -10.13
CA MET A 219 -17.62 -5.73 -11.16
C MET A 219 -16.71 -5.10 -12.22
N ARG A 220 -15.64 -4.39 -11.80
CA ARG A 220 -14.66 -3.83 -12.73
C ARG A 220 -13.96 -4.91 -13.54
N ARG A 221 -13.55 -6.04 -12.92
CA ARG A 221 -12.95 -7.20 -13.61
C ARG A 221 -13.87 -7.75 -14.71
N LEU A 222 -15.18 -7.76 -14.46
CA LEU A 222 -16.18 -8.23 -15.41
C LEU A 222 -16.61 -7.17 -16.43
N GLY A 223 -16.13 -5.94 -16.33
CA GLY A 223 -16.62 -4.81 -17.13
C GLY A 223 -18.08 -4.43 -16.82
N TRP A 224 -18.60 -4.81 -15.65
CA TRP A 224 -19.95 -4.48 -15.23
C TRP A 224 -20.09 -2.98 -14.94
N SER A 225 -21.09 -2.35 -15.55
CA SER A 225 -21.48 -1.00 -15.20
C SER A 225 -22.17 -0.96 -13.83
N ILE A 226 -22.28 0.24 -13.25
CA ILE A 226 -23.04 0.45 -12.01
C ILE A 226 -24.51 0.07 -12.20
N ASP A 227 -25.07 0.29 -13.39
CA ASP A 227 -26.46 -0.03 -13.70
C ASP A 227 -26.68 -1.54 -13.81
N GLN A 228 -25.77 -2.30 -14.43
CA GLN A 228 -25.84 -3.76 -14.44
C GLN A 228 -25.76 -4.33 -13.01
N GLY A 229 -24.88 -3.76 -12.18
CA GLY A 229 -24.84 -4.08 -10.76
C GLY A 229 -26.19 -3.82 -10.09
N ARG A 230 -26.76 -2.64 -10.27
CA ARG A 230 -28.06 -2.25 -9.69
C ARG A 230 -29.20 -3.17 -10.16
N GLU A 231 -29.26 -3.50 -11.44
CA GLU A 231 -30.26 -4.43 -12.00
C GLU A 231 -30.15 -5.81 -11.36
N TYR A 232 -28.94 -6.32 -11.16
CA TYR A 232 -28.72 -7.57 -10.45
C TYR A 232 -29.23 -7.50 -9.01
N LEU A 233 -28.94 -6.42 -8.28
CA LEU A 233 -29.41 -6.24 -6.90
C LEU A 233 -30.94 -6.17 -6.83
N GLN A 234 -31.56 -5.48 -7.78
CA GLN A 234 -33.01 -5.30 -7.82
C GLN A 234 -33.70 -6.63 -8.13
N ARG A 235 -33.19 -7.40 -9.10
CA ARG A 235 -33.76 -8.69 -9.48
C ARG A 235 -33.57 -9.77 -8.42
N THR A 236 -32.40 -9.80 -7.76
CA THR A 236 -32.01 -10.90 -6.87
C THR A 236 -32.41 -10.64 -5.41
N TYR A 237 -32.32 -9.39 -4.95
CA TYR A 237 -32.52 -9.02 -3.54
C TYR A 237 -33.59 -7.95 -3.32
N ASN A 238 -34.25 -7.47 -4.39
CA ASN A 238 -35.20 -6.34 -4.34
C ASN A 238 -34.59 -5.07 -3.72
N LYS A 239 -33.32 -4.77 -4.07
CA LYS A 239 -32.53 -3.65 -3.53
C LYS A 239 -31.87 -2.85 -4.64
N GLN A 240 -31.67 -1.56 -4.41
CA GLN A 240 -31.13 -0.63 -5.41
C GLN A 240 -29.65 -0.31 -5.16
N LEU A 241 -29.19 -0.41 -3.91
CA LEU A 241 -27.84 -0.02 -3.52
C LEU A 241 -27.17 -1.14 -2.72
N ARG A 242 -25.88 -1.37 -2.96
CA ARG A 242 -25.07 -2.37 -2.23
C ARG A 242 -25.10 -2.18 -0.72
N LYS A 243 -25.19 -0.94 -0.24
CA LYS A 243 -25.33 -0.60 1.19
C LYS A 243 -26.62 -1.13 1.84
N GLN A 244 -27.61 -1.55 1.05
CA GLN A 244 -28.86 -2.14 1.55
C GLN A 244 -28.74 -3.66 1.73
N LEU A 245 -27.68 -4.29 1.22
CA LEU A 245 -27.46 -5.72 1.37
C LEU A 245 -27.13 -6.06 2.83
N THR A 246 -27.70 -7.17 3.29
CA THR A 246 -27.27 -7.87 4.49
C THR A 246 -25.90 -8.50 4.25
N ALA A 247 -25.20 -8.90 5.32
CA ALA A 247 -23.92 -9.60 5.21
C ALA A 247 -24.03 -10.85 4.32
N THR A 248 -25.06 -11.67 4.51
CA THR A 248 -25.28 -12.88 3.70
C THR A 248 -25.47 -12.58 2.22
N GLU A 249 -26.28 -11.58 1.89
CA GLU A 249 -26.49 -11.20 0.49
C GLU A 249 -25.23 -10.57 -0.14
N MET A 250 -24.44 -9.84 0.64
CA MET A 250 -23.15 -9.30 0.21
C MET A 250 -22.17 -10.43 -0.14
N THR A 251 -22.03 -11.43 0.73
CA THR A 251 -21.22 -12.62 0.48
C THR A 251 -21.70 -13.40 -0.75
N GLN A 252 -23.02 -13.58 -0.89
CA GLN A 252 -23.62 -14.25 -2.05
C GLN A 252 -23.33 -13.50 -3.36
N PHE A 253 -23.52 -12.18 -3.37
CA PHE A 253 -23.27 -11.37 -4.56
C PHE A 253 -21.80 -11.37 -4.94
N LEU A 254 -20.90 -11.21 -3.96
CA LEU A 254 -19.46 -11.30 -4.19
C LEU A 254 -19.07 -12.68 -4.76
N SER A 255 -19.62 -13.76 -4.19
CA SER A 255 -19.35 -15.12 -4.64
C SER A 255 -19.84 -15.36 -6.07
N TYR A 256 -21.00 -14.80 -6.42
CA TYR A 256 -21.54 -14.82 -7.77
C TYR A 256 -20.61 -14.08 -8.76
N LEU A 257 -20.17 -12.86 -8.43
CA LEU A 257 -19.25 -12.13 -9.32
C LEU A 257 -17.92 -12.87 -9.50
N LYS A 258 -17.35 -13.43 -8.42
CA LYS A 258 -16.11 -14.23 -8.46
C LYS A 258 -16.23 -15.49 -9.32
N SER A 259 -17.42 -16.08 -9.45
CA SER A 259 -17.61 -17.31 -10.26
C SER A 259 -17.72 -17.02 -11.76
N LEU A 260 -17.97 -15.77 -12.15
CA LEU A 260 -18.07 -15.39 -13.55
C LEU A 260 -16.68 -15.28 -14.20
N PRO A 261 -16.51 -15.79 -15.44
CA PRO A 261 -15.26 -15.67 -16.17
C PRO A 261 -14.93 -14.21 -16.44
N THR A 262 -13.65 -13.86 -16.43
CA THR A 262 -13.21 -12.50 -16.78
C THR A 262 -13.62 -12.20 -18.22
N SER A 263 -14.18 -11.02 -18.46
CA SER A 263 -14.54 -10.57 -19.81
C SER A 263 -13.28 -10.54 -20.67
N SER A 264 -13.29 -11.27 -21.79
CA SER A 264 -12.23 -11.18 -22.79
C SER A 264 -12.14 -9.73 -23.29
N PRO A 265 -10.93 -9.18 -23.47
CA PRO A 265 -10.74 -7.83 -24.00
C PRO A 265 -11.30 -7.67 -25.42
#